data_AF-A0A7H4N555-F1
#
_entry.id   AF-A0A7H4N555-F1
#
_cell.length_a   1.000
_cell.length_b   1.000
_cell.length_c   1.000
_cell.angle_alpha   90.00
_cell.angle_beta   90.00
_cell.angle_gamma   90.00
#
_symmetry.space_group_name_H-M   'P 1'
#
loop_
_entity.id
_entity.type
_entity.pdbx_description
1 polymer ?
#
loop_
_entity_poly.entity_id
_entity_poly.type
_entity_poly.pdbx_seq_one_letter_code
_entity_poly.pdbx_strand_id
1 'polypeptide(L)' 'MLLISHDLPLVAEHCQRVLVLYQGEKVDEMAARDLPTATHPYTRTLWTCRPAAQTYGQMLPTLDRTLNLTEAAHGGR' A
#
# COMPACT_ATOMS: atom_id res chain seq x y z
N MET A 1 3.50 17.02 -9.64
CA MET A 1 4.60 16.56 -8.76
C MET A 1 4.53 15.05 -8.69
N LEU A 2 5.65 14.36 -8.77
CA LEU A 2 5.73 12.91 -8.59
C LEU A 2 6.56 12.65 -7.33
N LEU A 3 5.96 11.99 -6.34
CA LEU A 3 6.62 11.56 -5.12
C LEU A 3 6.73 10.04 -5.13
N ILE A 4 7.94 9.52 -4.92
CA ILE A 4 8.20 8.08 -4.79
C ILE A 4 8.71 7.85 -3.37
N SER A 5 7.96 7.07 -2.59
CA SER A 5 8.30 6.75 -1.21
C SER A 5 7.80 5.35 -0.85
N HIS A 6 8.47 4.76 0.13
CA HIS A 6 7.99 3.54 0.81
C HIS A 6 7.15 3.88 2.04
N ASP A 7 7.13 5.15 2.45
CA ASP A 7 6.37 5.66 3.58
C ASP A 7 4.96 6.07 3.14
N LEU A 8 3.99 5.19 3.40
CA LEU A 8 2.59 5.36 3.07
C LEU A 8 1.91 6.56 3.78
N PRO A 9 2.07 6.83 5.08
CA PRO A 9 1.48 8.02 5.70
C PRO A 9 2.06 9.33 5.15
N LEU A 10 3.35 9.40 4.85
CA LEU A 10 3.92 10.58 4.16
C LEU A 10 3.20 10.82 2.82
N VAL A 11 3.01 9.75 2.05
CA VAL A 11 2.31 9.83 0.75
C VAL A 11 0.84 10.21 0.94
N ALA A 12 0.17 9.66 1.97
CA ALA A 12 -1.23 9.96 2.29
C ALA A 12 -1.46 11.45 2.60
N GLU A 13 -0.49 12.11 3.23
CA GLU A 13 -0.57 13.52 3.62
C GLU A 13 -0.21 14.48 2.47
N HIS A 14 0.70 14.10 1.58
CA HIS A 14 1.27 15.00 0.58
C HIS A 14 0.77 14.80 -0.85
N CYS A 15 0.08 13.69 -1.14
CA CYS A 15 -0.36 13.35 -2.50
C CYS A 15 -1.90 13.34 -2.63
N GLN A 16 -2.40 13.47 -3.85
CA GLN A 16 -3.85 13.34 -4.14
C GLN A 16 -4.23 11.92 -4.59
N ARG A 17 -3.33 11.25 -5.33
CA ARG A 17 -3.48 9.89 -5.85
C ARG A 17 -2.24 9.08 -5.53
N VAL A 18 -2.43 7.79 -5.29
CA VAL A 18 -1.36 6.86 -4.95
C VAL A 18 -1.43 5.67 -5.88
N LEU A 19 -0.26 5.32 -6.41
CA LEU A 19 -0.02 4.14 -7.22
C LEU A 19 0.87 3.21 -6.40
N VAL A 20 0.41 1.99 -6.16
CA VAL A 20 1.23 0.97 -5.47
C VAL A 20 1.76 0.00 -6.51
N LEU A 21 3.08 -0.22 -6.46
CA LEU A 21 3.77 -1.14 -7.34
C LEU A 21 4.33 -2.31 -6.52
N TYR A 22 4.28 -3.51 -7.11
CA TYR A 22 4.95 -4.69 -6.58
C TYR A 22 5.61 -5.44 -7.74
N GLN A 23 6.89 -5.76 -7.62
CA GLN A 23 7.66 -6.49 -8.64
C GLN A 23 7.60 -5.86 -10.05
N GLY A 24 7.49 -4.52 -10.12
CA GLY A 24 7.40 -3.79 -11.39
C GLY A 24 5.98 -3.69 -11.97
N GLU A 25 5.00 -4.35 -11.35
CA GLU A 25 3.60 -4.34 -11.77
C GLU A 25 2.76 -3.39 -10.91
N LYS A 26 1.75 -2.77 -11.52
CA LYS A 26 0.73 -2.01 -10.78
C LYS A 26 -0.17 -2.97 -10.03
N VAL A 27 -0.27 -2.78 -8.72
CA VAL A 27 -1.09 -3.66 -7.86
C VAL A 27 -2.20 -2.94 -7.11
N ASP A 28 -2.17 -1.61 -7.05
CA ASP A 28 -3.26 -0.83 -6.46
C ASP A 28 -3.22 0.61 -6.95
N GLU A 29 -4.37 1.27 -7.00
CA GLU A 29 -4.50 2.67 -7.38
C GLU A 29 -5.73 3.30 -6.71
N MET A 30 -5.52 4.37 -5.94
CA MET A 30 -6.61 5.05 -5.23
C MET A 30 -6.30 6.52 -4.93
N ALA A 31 -7.28 7.24 -4.38
CA ALA A 31 -7.01 8.55 -3.78
C ALA A 31 -6.19 8.37 -2.49
N ALA A 32 -5.26 9.29 -2.21
CA ALA A 32 -4.35 9.15 -1.09
C ALA A 32 -5.05 9.08 0.28
N ARG A 33 -6.24 9.67 0.40
CA ARG A 33 -7.10 9.58 1.59
C ARG A 33 -7.69 8.19 1.84
N ASP A 34 -7.78 7.34 0.81
CA ASP A 34 -8.44 6.03 0.87
C ASP A 34 -7.46 4.91 1.25
N LEU A 35 -6.15 5.23 1.34
CA LEU A 35 -5.06 4.34 1.71
C LEU A 35 -5.30 3.55 3.03
N PRO A 36 -5.85 4.17 4.10
CA PRO A 36 -6.13 3.46 5.34
C PRO A 36 -7.21 2.36 5.19
N THR A 37 -8.06 2.48 4.17
CA THR A 37 -9.17 1.57 3.86
C THR A 37 -8.90 0.73 2.60
N ALA A 38 -7.65 0.66 2.16
CA ALA A 38 -7.24 -0.12 0.99
C ALA A 38 -7.67 -1.59 1.10
N THR A 39 -8.26 -2.12 0.03
CA THR A 39 -8.73 -3.51 -0.05
C THR A 39 -7.66 -4.46 -0.55
N HIS A 40 -6.67 -3.97 -1.31
CA HIS A 40 -5.64 -4.82 -1.87
C HIS A 40 -4.76 -5.43 -0.77
N PRO A 41 -4.56 -6.77 -0.74
CA PRO A 41 -3.82 -7.44 0.33
C PRO A 41 -2.41 -6.89 0.54
N TYR A 42 -1.73 -6.52 -0.54
CA TYR A 42 -0.38 -5.93 -0.46
C TYR A 42 -0.40 -4.56 0.23
N THR A 43 -1.25 -3.65 -0.24
CA THR A 43 -1.37 -2.28 0.30
C THR A 43 -1.81 -2.31 1.75
N ARG A 44 -2.77 -3.17 2.11
CA ARG A 44 -3.23 -3.35 3.48
C ARG A 44 -2.13 -3.89 4.39
N THR A 45 -1.33 -4.85 3.90
CA THR A 45 -0.19 -5.36 4.65
C THR A 45 0.82 -4.25 4.88
N LEU A 46 1.24 -3.52 3.84
CA LEU A 46 2.16 -2.39 3.98
C LEU A 46 1.66 -1.34 4.99
N TRP A 47 0.36 -1.03 4.96
CA TRP A 47 -0.24 -0.08 5.90
C TRP A 47 -0.20 -0.58 7.35
N THR A 48 -0.43 -1.88 7.57
CA THR A 48 -0.48 -2.50 8.91
C THR A 48 0.89 -2.92 9.46
N CYS A 49 1.91 -3.08 8.61
CA CYS A 49 3.30 -3.35 8.99
C CYS A 49 3.99 -2.15 9.67
N ARG A 50 3.25 -1.12 10.05
CA ARG A 50 3.79 0.09 10.67
C ARG A 50 3.92 -0.09 12.18
N PRO A 51 5.10 0.14 12.77
CA PRO A 51 5.24 0.19 14.21
C PRO A 51 4.43 1.37 14.76
N ALA A 52 3.54 1.10 15.69
CA ALA A 52 2.81 2.08 16.48
C ALA A 52 3.05 1.84 17.97
N ALA A 53 2.79 2.83 18.82
CA ALA A 53 2.84 2.66 20.27
C ALA A 53 1.97 1.48 20.75
N GLN A 54 0.87 1.23 20.04
CA GLN A 54 -0.07 0.14 20.30
C GLN A 54 0.49 -1.25 19.96
N THR A 55 1.47 -1.34 19.07
CA THR A 55 2.09 -2.60 18.62
C THR A 55 3.46 -2.83 19.27
N TYR A 56 3.82 -2.05 20.29
CA TYR A 56 5.12 -2.16 20.94
C TYR A 56 5.30 -3.55 21.57
N GLY A 57 6.40 -4.23 21.22
CA GLY A 57 6.69 -5.60 21.69
C GLY A 57 5.87 -6.71 21.02
N GLN A 58 5.06 -6.40 19.99
CA GLN A 58 4.32 -7.40 19.21
C GLN A 58 5.00 -7.64 17.85
N MET A 59 4.87 -8.86 17.32
CA MET A 59 5.29 -9.15 15.95
C MET A 59 4.37 -8.40 14.97
N LEU A 60 4.96 -7.61 14.08
CA LEU A 60 4.22 -6.95 13.01
C LEU A 60 3.77 -7.99 11.99
N PRO A 61 2.60 -7.77 11.35
CA PRO A 61 2.16 -8.65 10.26
C PRO A 61 3.23 -8.66 9.17
N THR A 62 3.42 -9.81 8.52
CA THR A 62 4.29 -9.95 7.36
C THR A 62 3.46 -10.30 6.15
N LEU A 63 3.93 -9.87 4.98
CA LEU A 63 3.29 -10.22 3.72
C LEU A 63 3.53 -11.69 3.41
N ASP A 64 2.44 -12.42 3.20
CA ASP A 64 2.50 -13.73 2.59
C ASP A 64 2.80 -13.57 1.08
N ARG A 65 4.05 -13.87 0.71
CA ARG A 65 4.52 -13.76 -0.68
C ARG A 65 4.01 -14.89 -1.58
N THR A 66 3.30 -15.88 -1.04
CA THR A 66 2.64 -16.93 -1.84
C THR A 66 1.33 -16.45 -2.45
N LEU A 67 0.77 -15.34 -1.94
CA LEU A 67 -0.41 -14.70 -2.51
C LEU A 67 -0.08 -14.17 -3.92
N ASN A 68 -1.00 -14.39 -4.85
CA ASN A 68 -0.93 -13.76 -6.15
C ASN A 68 -1.43 -12.31 -6.01
N LEU A 69 -0.48 -11.36 -5.99
CA LEU A 69 -0.71 -9.94 -5.69
C LEU A 69 -0.86 -9.08 -6.95
N THR A 70 -0.94 -9.68 -8.12
CA THR A 70 -1.15 -8.96 -9.37
C THR A 70 -2.63 -8.67 -9.51
N GLU A 71 -3.06 -7.45 -9.18
CA GLU A 71 -4.44 -7.03 -9.42
C GLU A 71 -4.68 -6.86 -10.93
N ALA A 72 -5.87 -7.30 -11.39
CA ALA A 72 -6.22 -7.40 -12.79
C ALA A 72 -5.99 -6.06 -13.51
N ALA A 73 -5.22 -6.13 -14.60
CA ALA A 73 -4.97 -5.01 -15.50
C ALA A 73 -6.27 -4.24 -15.74
N HIS A 74 -6.31 -2.99 -15.28
CA HIS A 74 -7.29 -2.03 -15.76
C HIS A 74 -6.92 -1.70 -17.21
N GLY A 75 -7.25 -2.61 -18.13
CA GLY A 75 -7.35 -2.31 -19.54
C GLY A 75 -8.55 -1.38 -19.72
N GLY A 76 -8.29 -0.12 -20.03
CA GLY A 76 -9.38 0.83 -20.22
C GLY A 76 -8.96 2.29 -20.29
N ARG A 77 -8.34 2.67 -21.41
CA ARG A 77 -8.19 4.02 -21.98
C ARG A 77 -7.09 4.91 -21.40
#